data_AF-A0A367RRE7-F1
#
_entry.id   AF-A0A367RRE7-F1
#
_cell.length_a   1.000
_cell.length_b   1.000
_cell.length_c   1.000
_cell.angle_alpha   90.00
_cell.angle_beta   90.00
_cell.angle_gamma   90.00
#
_symmetry.space_group_name_H-M   'P 1'
#
loop_
_entity.id
_entity.type
_entity.pdbx_description
1 polymer ?
#
loop_
_entity_poly.entity_id
_entity_poly.type
_entity_poly.pdbx_seq_one_letter_code
_entity_poly.pdbx_strand_id
1 'polypeptide(L)'
;MKHFLTRILIFLLIIPLWLVIILSDLFKKAWYSYRRYLAIKKAPKILDWIKTQNLPLDTADGFELPYYLSRIDVLGFVEALHTFNDCYCIIIKLQVGLRTDFQGILYCNSPLSSQDFGKGYDDCDCIHIPGRYSSEYRYSFKNLVIIKRYNNHLFEVNYHPFNSECYHPIN
;
A
#
# COMPACT_ATOMS: atom_id res chain seq x y z
N MET A 1 -3.80 26.70 -48.49
CA MET A 1 -4.23 27.55 -47.35
C MET A 1 -5.14 26.83 -46.35
N LYS A 2 -6.22 26.15 -46.78
CA LYS A 2 -7.15 25.43 -45.87
C LYS A 2 -6.47 24.40 -44.97
N HIS A 3 -5.61 23.52 -45.51
CA HIS A 3 -4.89 22.51 -44.72
C HIS A 3 -3.91 23.07 -43.66
N PHE A 4 -3.42 24.30 -43.83
CA PHE A 4 -2.51 24.93 -42.88
C PHE A 4 -3.25 25.45 -41.63
N LEU A 5 -4.40 26.09 -41.84
CA LEU A 5 -5.29 26.53 -40.75
C LEU A 5 -5.84 25.36 -39.94
N THR A 6 -6.23 24.25 -40.59
CA THR A 6 -6.73 23.07 -39.90
C THR A 6 -5.67 22.46 -38.97
N ARG A 7 -4.40 22.43 -39.39
CA ARG A 7 -3.30 21.93 -38.55
C ARG A 7 -3.04 22.80 -37.33
N ILE A 8 -3.05 24.13 -37.50
CA ILE A 8 -2.88 25.09 -36.39
C ILE A 8 -4.00 24.95 -35.35
N LEU A 9 -5.25 24.81 -35.79
CA LEU A 9 -6.40 24.60 -34.91
C LEU A 9 -6.30 23.27 -34.14
N ILE A 10 -5.84 22.20 -34.79
CA ILE A 10 -5.61 20.90 -34.14
C ILE A 10 -4.53 21.03 -33.04
N PHE A 11 -3.40 21.70 -33.31
CA PHE A 11 -2.35 21.90 -32.30
C PHE A 11 -2.83 22.77 -31.13
N LEU A 12 -3.60 23.83 -31.40
CA LEU A 12 -4.19 24.69 -30.37
C LEU A 12 -5.14 23.95 -29.43
N LEU A 13 -5.80 22.87 -29.89
CA LEU A 13 -6.67 22.03 -29.07
C LEU A 13 -5.90 20.90 -28.35
N ILE A 14 -4.85 20.36 -28.98
CA ILE A 14 -4.08 19.23 -28.43
C ILE A 14 -3.13 19.67 -27.31
N ILE A 15 -2.43 20.80 -27.46
CA ILE A 15 -1.48 21.31 -26.47
C ILE A 15 -2.10 21.49 -25.07
N PRO A 16 -3.25 22.16 -24.89
CA PRO A 16 -3.86 22.32 -23.56
C PRO A 16 -4.32 20.98 -22.98
N LEU A 17 -4.77 20.03 -23.80
CA LEU A 17 -5.12 18.68 -23.33
C LEU A 17 -3.90 17.95 -22.75
N TRP A 18 -2.76 17.99 -23.44
CA TRP A 18 -1.51 17.42 -22.93
C TRP A 18 -1.04 18.10 -21.64
N LEU A 19 -1.16 19.43 -21.55
CA LEU A 19 -0.83 20.16 -20.32
C LEU A 19 -1.70 19.72 -19.14
N VAL A 20 -3.01 19.54 -19.34
CA VAL A 20 -3.91 19.05 -18.29
C VAL A 20 -3.52 17.63 -17.84
N ILE A 21 -3.16 16.74 -18.78
CA ILE A 21 -2.71 15.39 -18.45
C ILE A 21 -1.43 15.41 -17.60
N ILE A 22 -0.44 16.21 -18.02
CA ILE A 22 0.84 16.34 -17.30
C ILE A 22 0.62 16.93 -15.90
N LEU A 23 -0.16 18.00 -15.79
CA LEU A 23 -0.48 18.63 -14.51
C LEU A 23 -1.23 17.68 -13.57
N SER A 24 -2.18 16.91 -14.10
CA SER A 24 -2.88 15.87 -13.35
C SER A 24 -1.92 14.80 -12.82
N ASP A 25 -0.99 14.32 -13.64
CA ASP A 25 -0.01 13.31 -13.22
C ASP A 25 0.95 13.85 -12.13
N LEU A 26 1.43 15.08 -12.28
CA LEU A 26 2.25 15.75 -11.27
C LEU A 26 1.48 15.91 -9.95
N PHE A 27 0.22 16.33 -10.00
CA PHE A 27 -0.61 16.47 -8.81
C PHE A 27 -0.83 15.13 -8.12
N LYS A 28 -1.10 14.05 -8.86
CA LYS A 28 -1.22 12.68 -8.31
C LYS A 28 0.06 12.24 -7.61
N LYS A 29 1.23 12.45 -8.22
CA LYS A 29 2.54 12.10 -7.62
C LYS A 29 2.84 12.89 -6.35
N ALA A 30 2.59 14.20 -6.37
CA ALA A 30 2.76 15.07 -5.22
C ALA A 30 1.82 14.65 -4.07
N TRP A 31 0.55 14.41 -4.39
CA TRP A 31 -0.46 13.95 -3.44
C TRP A 31 -0.10 12.61 -2.83
N TYR A 32 0.31 11.63 -3.65
CA TYR A 32 0.76 10.33 -3.16
C TYR A 32 1.98 10.46 -2.22
N SER A 33 2.96 11.27 -2.59
CA SER A 33 4.16 11.50 -1.77
C SER A 33 3.83 12.13 -0.41
N TYR A 34 2.89 13.07 -0.38
CA TYR A 34 2.39 13.68 0.85
C TYR A 34 1.67 12.64 1.74
N ARG A 35 0.77 11.84 1.17
CA ARG A 35 0.06 10.79 1.90
C ARG A 35 1.00 9.73 2.47
N ARG A 36 2.01 9.35 1.69
CA ARG A 36 3.08 8.43 2.11
C ARG A 36 3.83 8.95 3.34
N TYR A 37 4.26 10.21 3.31
CA TYR A 37 4.93 10.84 4.45
C TYR A 37 4.06 10.78 5.72
N LEU A 38 2.77 11.06 5.59
CA LEU A 38 1.86 11.08 6.74
C LEU A 38 1.53 9.68 7.26
N ALA A 39 1.35 8.69 6.39
CA ALA A 39 1.18 7.30 6.80
C ALA A 39 2.37 6.79 7.60
N ILE A 40 3.60 7.03 7.11
CA ILE A 40 4.83 6.66 7.83
C ILE A 40 4.88 7.32 9.22
N LYS A 41 4.56 8.61 9.31
CA LYS A 41 4.58 9.35 10.58
C LYS A 41 3.50 8.88 11.57
N LYS A 42 2.34 8.45 11.08
CA LYS A 42 1.20 8.02 11.90
C LYS A 42 1.21 6.53 12.24
N ALA A 43 1.95 5.70 11.49
CA ALA A 43 1.92 4.25 11.64
C ALA A 43 2.14 3.76 13.09
N PRO A 44 3.09 4.30 13.88
CA PRO A 44 3.23 3.90 15.29
C PRO A 44 1.98 4.18 16.13
N LYS A 45 1.38 5.37 15.98
CA LYS A 45 0.17 5.77 16.72
C LYS A 45 -1.05 4.95 16.32
N ILE A 46 -1.16 4.61 15.04
CA ILE A 46 -2.21 3.72 14.53
C ILE A 46 -2.03 2.33 15.16
N LEU A 47 -0.80 1.80 15.16
CA LEU A 47 -0.51 0.50 15.73
C LEU A 47 -0.80 0.44 17.23
N ASP A 48 -0.46 1.49 17.99
CA ASP A 48 -0.78 1.58 19.41
C ASP A 48 -2.29 1.59 19.65
N TRP A 49 -3.07 2.26 18.80
CA TRP A 49 -4.53 2.21 18.86
C TRP A 49 -5.08 0.82 18.47
N ILE A 50 -4.48 0.14 17.49
CA ILE A 50 -4.87 -1.23 17.11
C ILE A 50 -4.68 -2.21 18.27
N LYS A 51 -3.60 -2.08 19.04
CA LYS A 51 -3.36 -2.92 20.23
C LYS A 51 -4.47 -2.79 21.28
N THR A 52 -5.16 -1.64 21.36
CA THR A 52 -6.29 -1.47 22.29
C THR A 52 -7.58 -2.10 21.80
N GLN A 53 -7.64 -2.56 20.54
CA GLN A 53 -8.82 -3.22 19.96
C GLN A 53 -8.91 -4.71 20.30
N ASN A 54 -7.94 -5.28 21.04
CA ASN A 54 -7.91 -6.69 21.43
C ASN A 54 -8.01 -7.67 20.25
N LEU A 55 -7.28 -7.40 19.16
CA LEU A 55 -7.19 -8.30 18.00
C LEU A 55 -6.68 -9.69 18.45
N PRO A 56 -7.43 -10.79 18.23
CA PRO A 56 -6.99 -12.12 18.67
C PRO A 56 -5.68 -12.54 18.03
N LEU A 57 -4.90 -13.35 18.75
CA LEU A 57 -3.64 -13.92 18.27
C LEU A 57 -3.82 -14.68 16.95
N ASP A 58 -2.82 -14.61 16.07
CA ASP A 58 -2.79 -15.26 14.77
C ASP A 58 -3.98 -14.87 13.86
N THR A 59 -4.47 -13.63 13.97
CA THR A 59 -5.66 -13.18 13.24
C THR A 59 -5.45 -11.84 12.55
N ALA A 60 -5.99 -11.73 11.34
CA ALA A 60 -6.04 -10.48 10.59
C ALA A 60 -7.46 -9.90 10.54
N ASP A 61 -7.58 -8.60 10.78
CA ASP A 61 -8.84 -7.87 10.75
C ASP A 61 -8.60 -6.47 10.15
N GLY A 62 -9.67 -5.73 9.93
CA GLY A 62 -9.65 -4.42 9.33
C GLY A 62 -10.47 -3.46 10.16
N PHE A 63 -9.89 -2.30 10.42
CA PHE A 63 -10.37 -1.36 11.42
C PHE A 63 -10.63 0.00 10.80
N GLU A 64 -11.79 0.57 11.11
CA GLU A 64 -12.05 1.97 10.84
C GLU A 64 -11.29 2.84 11.85
N LEU A 65 -10.43 3.71 11.35
CA LEU A 65 -9.63 4.60 12.16
C LEU A 65 -10.49 5.71 12.76
N PRO A 66 -10.29 6.06 14.05
CA PRO A 66 -10.99 7.19 14.65
C PRO A 66 -10.57 8.50 13.95
N TYR A 67 -11.45 9.49 13.96
CA TYR A 67 -11.30 10.75 13.22
C TYR A 67 -9.91 11.41 13.36
N TYR A 68 -9.32 11.41 14.55
CA TYR A 68 -8.02 12.01 14.80
C TYR A 68 -6.84 11.26 14.15
N LEU A 69 -6.99 9.95 13.89
CA LEU A 69 -6.03 9.12 13.15
C LEU A 69 -6.33 9.09 11.65
N SER A 70 -7.61 9.09 11.28
CA SER A 70 -8.07 8.95 9.89
C SER A 70 -7.93 10.21 9.03
N ARG A 71 -7.61 11.38 9.63
CA ARG A 71 -7.50 12.64 8.88
C ARG A 71 -6.65 12.53 7.60
N ILE A 72 -7.26 13.02 6.51
CA ILE A 72 -6.77 13.50 5.19
C ILE A 72 -6.09 12.46 4.26
N ASP A 73 -5.46 11.40 4.76
CA ASP A 73 -4.40 10.72 3.96
C ASP A 73 -4.46 9.19 3.91
N VAL A 74 -5.28 8.58 4.75
CA VAL A 74 -5.52 7.13 4.80
C VAL A 74 -6.98 6.92 4.44
N LEU A 75 -7.35 5.80 3.83
CA LEU A 75 -8.74 5.51 3.42
C LEU A 75 -9.72 5.34 4.61
N GLY A 76 -9.45 5.97 5.75
CA GLY A 76 -10.19 5.78 7.00
C GLY A 76 -10.09 4.38 7.57
N PHE A 77 -9.36 3.49 6.89
CA PHE A 77 -9.36 2.07 7.16
C PHE A 77 -7.93 1.54 7.11
N VAL A 78 -7.60 0.65 8.03
CA VAL A 78 -6.33 -0.06 8.09
C VAL A 78 -6.58 -1.54 8.29
N GLU A 79 -5.75 -2.36 7.67
CA GLU A 79 -5.72 -3.79 8.00
C GLU A 79 -4.66 -4.01 9.06
N ALA A 80 -4.95 -4.88 10.02
CA ALA A 80 -4.04 -5.24 11.08
C ALA A 80 -3.95 -6.76 11.19
N LEU A 81 -2.77 -7.23 11.57
CA LEU A 81 -2.46 -8.63 11.83
C LEU A 81 -1.78 -8.72 13.19
N HIS A 82 -2.32 -9.56 14.06
CA HIS A 82 -1.65 -10.01 15.27
C HIS A 82 -1.05 -11.39 14.97
N THR A 83 0.26 -11.47 14.82
CA THR A 83 0.96 -12.70 14.42
C THR A 83 1.00 -13.71 15.57
N PHE A 84 1.29 -14.97 15.25
CA PHE A 84 1.49 -16.03 16.25
C PHE A 84 2.64 -15.77 17.24
N ASN A 85 3.59 -14.90 16.88
CA ASN A 85 4.73 -14.47 17.71
C ASN A 85 4.45 -13.19 18.52
N ASP A 86 3.18 -12.87 18.78
CA ASP A 86 2.76 -11.67 19.55
C ASP A 86 3.25 -10.34 18.92
N CYS A 87 3.43 -10.32 17.60
CA CYS A 87 3.77 -9.11 16.85
C CYS A 87 2.52 -8.52 16.20
N TYR A 88 2.42 -7.20 16.20
CA TYR A 88 1.36 -6.47 15.53
C TYR A 88 1.92 -5.82 14.28
N CYS A 89 1.26 -6.07 13.15
CA CYS A 89 1.55 -5.43 11.88
C CYS A 89 0.30 -4.72 11.36
N ILE A 90 0.47 -3.59 10.68
CA ILE A 90 -0.61 -2.86 10.01
C ILE A 90 -0.26 -2.58 8.57
N ILE A 91 -1.30 -2.54 7.72
CA ILE A 91 -1.25 -2.07 6.35
C ILE A 91 -2.11 -0.82 6.23
N ILE A 92 -1.49 0.26 5.78
CA ILE A 92 -2.11 1.54 5.48
C ILE A 92 -2.19 1.66 3.95
N LYS A 93 -3.38 1.47 3.38
CA LYS A 93 -3.60 1.60 1.93
C LYS A 93 -3.63 3.07 1.53
N LEU A 94 -2.74 3.47 0.62
CA LEU A 94 -2.60 4.84 0.13
C LEU A 94 -3.28 5.02 -1.23
N GLN A 95 -3.19 4.04 -2.09
CA GLN A 95 -3.82 4.06 -3.41
C GLN A 95 -4.41 2.70 -3.68
N VAL A 96 -5.69 2.64 -4.05
CA VAL A 96 -6.37 1.41 -4.43
C VAL A 96 -6.67 1.48 -5.92
N GLY A 97 -6.20 0.47 -6.66
CA GLY A 97 -6.43 0.28 -8.08
C GLY A 97 -7.65 -0.59 -8.35
N LEU A 98 -7.63 -1.28 -9.48
CA LEU A 98 -8.69 -2.22 -9.85
C LEU A 98 -8.57 -3.52 -9.03
N ARG A 99 -9.70 -4.22 -8.84
CA ARG A 99 -9.72 -5.60 -8.29
C ARG A 99 -8.94 -5.80 -6.98
N THR A 100 -8.93 -4.81 -6.09
CA THR A 100 -8.23 -4.80 -4.77
C THR A 100 -6.73 -4.53 -4.79
N ASP A 101 -6.14 -4.24 -5.96
CA ASP A 101 -4.77 -3.77 -6.07
C ASP A 101 -4.55 -2.57 -5.14
N PHE A 102 -3.43 -2.54 -4.44
CA PHE A 102 -3.10 -1.34 -3.68
C PHE A 102 -1.61 -1.10 -3.56
N GLN A 103 -1.28 0.17 -3.36
CA GLN A 103 0.01 0.64 -2.88
C GLN A 103 -0.16 1.23 -1.49
N GLY A 104 0.75 0.90 -0.57
CA GLY A 104 0.61 1.29 0.82
C GLY A 104 1.86 1.14 1.66
N ILE A 105 1.68 1.28 2.96
CA ILE A 105 2.72 1.14 3.97
C ILE A 105 2.41 -0.07 4.85
N LEU A 106 3.37 -0.98 4.97
CA LEU A 106 3.40 -2.02 5.99
C LEU A 106 4.25 -1.53 7.16
N TYR A 107 3.73 -1.63 8.38
CA TYR A 107 4.46 -1.32 9.60
C TYR A 107 4.23 -2.35 10.70
N CYS A 108 5.29 -2.84 11.35
CA CYS A 108 5.22 -3.80 12.45
C CYS A 108 5.90 -3.26 13.73
N ASN A 109 5.38 -3.61 14.91
CA ASN A 109 6.00 -3.23 16.19
C ASN A 109 7.35 -3.93 16.42
N SER A 110 7.54 -5.10 15.82
CA SER A 110 8.76 -5.90 15.87
C SER A 110 9.35 -6.05 14.47
N PRO A 111 10.67 -6.26 14.35
CA PRO A 111 11.30 -6.46 13.05
C PRO A 111 10.81 -7.77 12.44
N LEU A 112 10.58 -7.78 11.12
CA LEU A 112 10.26 -9.01 10.41
C LEU A 112 11.44 -9.97 10.42
N SER A 113 11.15 -11.26 10.57
CA SER A 113 12.13 -12.34 10.52
C SER A 113 12.55 -12.63 9.08
N SER A 114 13.68 -13.31 8.89
CA SER A 114 14.12 -13.72 7.54
C SER A 114 13.11 -14.64 6.85
N GLN A 115 12.30 -15.37 7.61
CA GLN A 115 11.26 -16.27 7.10
C GLN A 115 10.03 -15.52 6.59
N ASP A 116 9.83 -14.26 7.00
CA ASP A 116 8.73 -13.44 6.50
C ASP A 116 9.03 -12.86 5.11
N PHE A 117 10.25 -13.06 4.59
CA PHE A 117 10.68 -12.60 3.27
C PHE A 117 10.74 -13.75 2.27
N GLY A 118 10.31 -13.46 1.05
CA GLY A 118 10.38 -14.38 -0.08
C GLY A 118 10.68 -13.65 -1.38
N LYS A 119 10.53 -14.39 -2.47
CA LYS A 119 10.60 -13.88 -3.84
C LYS A 119 9.22 -13.99 -4.48
N GLY A 120 8.79 -12.93 -5.14
CA GLY A 120 7.60 -12.93 -5.99
C GLY A 120 7.95 -13.23 -7.43
N TYR A 121 6.96 -13.07 -8.31
CA TYR A 121 7.18 -13.07 -9.75
C TYR A 121 8.23 -12.00 -10.16
N ASP A 122 9.04 -12.29 -11.17
CA ASP A 122 10.18 -11.45 -11.61
C ASP A 122 11.25 -11.18 -10.55
N ASP A 123 11.51 -12.14 -9.63
CA ASP A 123 12.54 -12.05 -8.57
C ASP A 123 12.42 -10.84 -7.62
N CYS A 124 11.26 -10.21 -7.60
CA CYS A 124 10.97 -9.09 -6.71
C CYS A 124 10.97 -9.56 -5.25
N ASP A 125 11.53 -8.76 -4.35
CA ASP A 125 11.44 -9.05 -2.91
C ASP A 125 9.98 -8.95 -2.45
N CYS A 126 9.54 -9.91 -1.67
CA CYS A 126 8.19 -9.93 -1.15
C CYS A 126 8.14 -10.29 0.33
N ILE A 127 7.01 -9.97 0.97
CA ILE A 127 6.71 -10.23 2.36
C ILE A 127 5.49 -11.16 2.41
N HIS A 128 5.64 -12.24 3.16
CA HIS A 128 4.61 -13.22 3.47
C HIS A 128 4.57 -13.38 4.99
N ILE A 129 3.50 -12.92 5.63
CA ILE A 129 3.31 -13.11 7.08
C ILE A 129 2.16 -14.10 7.27
N PRO A 130 2.34 -15.24 7.94
CA PRO A 130 1.25 -16.17 8.19
C PRO A 130 0.23 -15.57 9.17
N GLY A 131 -1.04 -15.97 9.01
CA GLY A 131 -2.14 -15.55 9.86
C GLY A 131 -3.46 -16.19 9.46
N ARG A 132 -4.46 -16.14 10.34
CA ARG A 132 -5.85 -16.48 10.01
C ARG A 132 -6.53 -15.26 9.43
N TYR A 133 -6.90 -15.39 8.17
CA TYR A 133 -7.53 -14.32 7.40
C TYR A 133 -9.03 -14.57 7.34
N SER A 134 -9.83 -13.57 7.73
CA SER A 134 -11.26 -13.58 7.42
C SER A 134 -11.45 -13.69 5.90
N SER A 135 -12.36 -14.57 5.47
CA SER A 135 -12.58 -14.97 4.08
C SER A 135 -13.05 -13.83 3.15
N GLU A 136 -13.37 -12.67 3.71
CA GLU A 136 -13.92 -11.53 2.97
C GLU A 136 -12.89 -10.39 2.84
N TYR A 137 -12.00 -10.46 1.83
CA TYR A 137 -11.19 -9.31 1.36
C TYR A 137 -9.90 -8.92 2.10
N ARG A 138 -9.31 -9.78 2.96
CA ARG A 138 -8.17 -9.38 3.82
C ARG A 138 -6.93 -10.25 3.71
N TYR A 139 -6.58 -10.70 2.50
CA TYR A 139 -5.34 -11.47 2.26
C TYR A 139 -4.08 -10.62 2.10
N SER A 140 -4.15 -9.31 2.39
CA SER A 140 -3.08 -8.38 2.03
C SER A 140 -1.73 -8.76 2.62
N PHE A 141 -1.66 -9.34 3.84
CA PHE A 141 -0.39 -9.73 4.47
C PHE A 141 0.23 -11.02 3.90
N LYS A 142 -0.50 -11.80 3.11
CA LYS A 142 0.04 -13.02 2.51
C LYS A 142 1.09 -12.72 1.44
N ASN A 143 0.91 -11.63 0.69
CA ASN A 143 1.58 -11.50 -0.59
C ASN A 143 1.85 -10.03 -0.91
N LEU A 144 2.85 -9.45 -0.24
CA LEU A 144 3.21 -8.04 -0.41
C LEU A 144 4.52 -7.92 -1.17
N VAL A 145 4.51 -7.29 -2.34
CA VAL A 145 5.74 -6.96 -3.06
C VAL A 145 6.37 -5.72 -2.42
N ILE A 146 7.65 -5.77 -2.07
CA ILE A 146 8.37 -4.65 -1.48
C ILE A 146 8.76 -3.67 -2.60
N ILE A 147 8.28 -2.44 -2.50
CA ILE A 147 8.70 -1.33 -3.37
C ILE A 147 9.93 -0.64 -2.76
N LYS A 148 9.90 -0.43 -1.44
CA LYS A 148 10.98 0.25 -0.71
C LYS A 148 11.05 -0.22 0.73
N ARG A 149 12.25 -0.57 1.18
CA ARG A 149 12.55 -0.83 2.60
C ARG A 149 13.04 0.47 3.26
N TYR A 150 12.34 0.95 4.29
CA TYR A 150 12.80 2.09 5.10
C TYR A 150 13.67 1.62 6.27
N ASN A 151 13.27 0.52 6.90
CA ASN A 151 14.00 -0.20 7.95
C ASN A 151 13.39 -1.60 8.11
N ASN A 152 13.75 -2.34 9.15
CA ASN A 152 13.26 -3.72 9.38
C ASN A 152 11.82 -3.82 9.90
N HIS A 153 11.17 -2.67 10.17
CA HIS A 153 9.80 -2.57 10.67
C HIS A 153 8.85 -1.92 9.66
N LEU A 154 9.37 -1.19 8.68
CA LEU A 154 8.62 -0.26 7.84
C LEU A 154 8.98 -0.43 6.37
N PHE A 155 7.96 -0.72 5.58
CA PHE A 155 8.09 -1.04 4.16
C PHE A 155 7.01 -0.31 3.35
N GLU A 156 7.39 0.19 2.18
CA GLU A 156 6.44 0.54 1.12
C GLU A 156 6.16 -0.73 0.33
N VAL A 157 4.88 -1.07 0.17
CA VAL A 157 4.44 -2.34 -0.40
C VAL A 157 3.36 -2.16 -1.45
N ASN A 158 3.34 -3.10 -2.39
CA ASN A 158 2.26 -3.29 -3.36
C ASN A 158 1.62 -4.66 -3.15
N TYR A 159 0.31 -4.73 -3.40
CA TYR A 159 -0.44 -5.98 -3.50
C TYR A 159 -1.06 -6.08 -4.90
N HIS A 160 -0.90 -7.24 -5.54
CA HIS A 160 -1.48 -7.52 -6.84
C HIS A 160 -1.98 -8.98 -6.92
N PRO A 161 -3.30 -9.25 -6.93
CA PRO A 161 -3.88 -10.57 -6.66
C PRO A 161 -3.58 -11.64 -7.71
N PHE A 162 -2.99 -11.28 -8.87
CA PHE A 162 -2.70 -12.22 -9.96
C PHE A 162 -1.21 -12.52 -10.16
N ASN A 163 -0.29 -11.74 -9.56
CA ASN A 163 1.16 -11.87 -9.77
C ASN A 163 1.95 -12.04 -8.47
N SER A 164 1.28 -12.23 -7.33
CA SER A 164 1.89 -12.05 -6.02
C SER A 164 2.13 -13.33 -5.24
N GLU A 165 2.22 -14.52 -5.84
CA GLU A 165 2.62 -15.68 -5.03
C GLU A 165 4.07 -15.51 -4.59
N CYS A 166 4.24 -15.22 -3.30
CA CYS A 166 5.53 -15.28 -2.63
C CYS A 166 5.96 -16.75 -2.53
N TYR A 167 7.11 -17.08 -3.09
CA TYR A 167 7.80 -18.35 -2.83
C TYR A 167 9.07 -18.09 -2.02
N HIS A 168 9.42 -19.03 -1.15
CA HIS A 168 10.73 -19.04 -0.54
C HIS A 168 11.72 -19.66 -1.53
N PRO A 169 12.84 -19.01 -1.87
CA PRO A 169 13.85 -19.64 -2.70
C PRO A 169 14.33 -20.92 -2.01
N ILE A 170 14.29 -22.03 -2.75
CA ILE A 170 14.86 -23.29 -2.29
C ILE A 170 16.38 -23.12 -2.35
N ASN A 171 17.02 -23.07 -1.19
CA ASN A 171 18.49 -23.10 -1.07
C ASN A 171 19.04 -24.46 -1.47
#